data_AF-A0A081BU46-F1
#
_entry.id   AF-A0A081BU46-F1
#
_cell.length_a   1.000
_cell.length_b   1.000
_cell.length_c   1.000
_cell.angle_alpha   90.00
_cell.angle_beta   90.00
_cell.angle_gamma   90.00
#
_symmetry.space_group_name_H-M   'P 1'
#
loop_
_entity.id
_entity.type
_entity.pdbx_description
1 polymer ?
#
loop_
_entity_poly.entity_id
_entity_poly.type
_entity_poly.pdbx_seq_one_letter_code
_entity_poly.pdbx_strand_id
1 'polypeptide(L)'
;MIENEKFRAAVNRIYYGIFYALLALGLKYQFETSKHGQLLGWFNKTFIKDDLLPRKYGKIAREAFEVRQKGDYDTYIEFSKDDVIQKYEQMKDFVGTIEQFIFSGNIVPKYPWETL
;
A
#
# COMPACT_ATOMS: atom_id res chain seq x y z
N MET A 1 5.44 14.94 13.20
CA MET A 1 6.15 13.68 13.55
C MET A 1 7.53 13.63 12.90
N ILE A 2 7.62 13.84 11.59
CA ILE A 2 8.90 13.92 10.86
C ILE A 2 9.75 15.10 11.34
N GLU A 3 9.13 16.28 11.50
CA GLU A 3 9.80 17.49 12.02
C GLU A 3 10.29 17.37 13.47
N ASN A 4 9.73 16.42 14.23
CA ASN A 4 10.10 16.16 15.62
C ASN A 4 10.99 14.91 15.75
N GLU A 5 11.58 14.45 14.64
CA GLU A 5 12.49 13.28 14.56
C GLU A 5 11.88 11.96 15.06
N LYS A 6 10.55 11.88 15.13
CA LYS A 6 9.81 10.67 15.51
C LYS A 6 9.64 9.75 14.28
N PHE A 7 10.74 9.27 13.72
CA PHE A 7 10.76 8.56 12.43
C PHE A 7 10.04 7.21 12.46
N ARG A 8 10.27 6.37 13.49
CA ARG A 8 9.52 5.11 13.66
C ARG A 8 8.02 5.35 13.73
N ALA A 9 7.63 6.39 14.46
CA ALA A 9 6.24 6.79 14.54
C ALA A 9 5.71 7.19 13.16
N ALA A 10 6.40 8.06 12.42
CA ALA A 10 6.01 8.49 11.08
C ALA A 10 5.85 7.31 10.11
N VAL A 11 6.83 6.41 10.06
CA VAL A 11 6.82 5.19 9.22
C VAL A 11 5.61 4.31 9.54
N ASN A 12 5.24 4.17 10.80
CA ASN A 12 4.03 3.44 11.17
C ASN A 12 2.77 4.07 10.59
N ARG A 13 2.65 5.42 10.60
CA ARG A 13 1.48 6.12 10.00
C ARG A 13 1.47 5.99 8.47
N ILE A 14 2.65 6.09 7.85
CA ILE A 14 2.82 5.88 6.41
C ILE A 14 2.32 4.50 6.00
N TYR A 15 2.72 3.45 6.74
CA TYR A 15 2.23 2.09 6.52
C TYR A 15 0.71 2.02 6.58
N TYR A 16 0.09 2.58 7.62
CA TYR A 16 -1.36 2.55 7.76
C TYR A 16 -2.10 3.34 6.66
N GLY A 17 -1.52 4.43 6.15
CA GLY A 17 -2.06 5.13 4.98
C GLY A 17 -2.16 4.23 3.75
N ILE A 18 -1.08 3.51 3.43
CA ILE A 18 -1.05 2.54 2.32
C ILE A 18 -2.02 1.39 2.58
N PHE A 19 -2.03 0.85 3.80
CA PHE A 19 -2.90 -0.27 4.17
C PHE A 19 -4.39 0.07 4.06
N TYR A 20 -4.82 1.25 4.54
CA TYR A 20 -6.21 1.66 4.44
C TYR A 20 -6.63 1.98 3.01
N ALA A 21 -5.74 2.54 2.18
CA ALA A 21 -6.02 2.68 0.76
C ALA A 21 -6.25 1.32 0.08
N LEU A 22 -5.43 0.31 0.40
CA LEU A 22 -5.63 -1.05 -0.10
C LEU A 22 -6.93 -1.68 0.42
N LEU A 23 -7.31 -1.45 1.68
CA LEU A 23 -8.59 -1.91 2.22
C LEU A 23 -9.78 -1.26 1.51
N ALA A 24 -9.74 0.05 1.27
CA ALA A 24 -10.78 0.76 0.53
C ALA A 24 -10.92 0.20 -0.90
N LEU A 25 -9.80 -0.09 -1.56
CA LEU A 25 -9.80 -0.75 -2.86
C LEU A 25 -10.40 -2.17 -2.77
N GLY A 26 -10.04 -2.93 -1.74
CA GLY A 26 -10.63 -4.24 -1.42
C GLY A 26 -12.16 -4.16 -1.34
N LEU A 27 -12.68 -3.26 -0.52
CA LEU A 27 -14.12 -3.03 -0.37
C LEU A 27 -14.79 -2.65 -1.69
N LYS A 28 -14.18 -1.75 -2.48
CA LYS A 28 -14.69 -1.35 -3.79
C LYS A 28 -14.88 -2.53 -4.74
N TYR A 29 -13.98 -3.52 -4.69
CA TYR A 29 -14.00 -4.71 -5.54
C TYR A 29 -14.44 -5.99 -4.81
N GLN A 30 -15.16 -5.83 -3.70
CA GLN A 30 -15.76 -6.93 -2.91
C GLN A 30 -14.74 -8.00 -2.48
N PHE A 31 -13.51 -7.59 -2.20
CA PHE A 31 -12.47 -8.42 -1.60
C PHE A 31 -12.29 -8.05 -0.14
N GLU A 32 -12.65 -8.98 0.74
CA GLU A 32 -12.57 -8.80 2.19
C GLU A 32 -11.57 -9.79 2.80
N THR A 33 -10.66 -9.29 3.62
CA THR A 33 -9.75 -10.12 4.41
C THR A 33 -9.28 -9.36 5.64
N SER A 34 -9.11 -10.09 6.75
CA SER A 34 -8.43 -9.60 7.95
C SER A 34 -6.91 -9.79 7.89
N LYS A 35 -6.39 -10.47 6.86
CA LYS A 35 -4.98 -10.84 6.76
C LYS A 35 -4.24 -9.88 5.82
N HIS A 36 -3.35 -9.09 6.41
CA HIS A 36 -2.41 -8.18 5.73
C HIS A 36 -1.75 -8.78 4.47
N GLY A 37 -1.17 -9.98 4.59
CA GLY A 37 -0.49 -10.64 3.47
C GLY A 37 -1.44 -11.07 2.34
N GLN A 38 -2.67 -11.46 2.67
CA GLN A 38 -3.67 -11.80 1.64
C GLN A 38 -4.10 -10.55 0.87
N LEU A 39 -4.28 -9.42 1.56
CA LEU A 39 -4.61 -8.14 0.92
C LEU A 39 -3.52 -7.70 -0.06
N LEU A 40 -2.25 -7.78 0.35
CA LEU A 40 -1.11 -7.45 -0.53
C LEU A 40 -1.01 -8.40 -1.73
N GLY A 41 -1.19 -9.71 -1.50
CA GLY A 41 -1.14 -10.71 -2.55
C GLY A 41 -2.25 -10.52 -3.59
N TRP A 42 -3.47 -10.27 -3.13
CA TRP A 42 -4.60 -9.92 -3.98
C TRP A 42 -4.33 -8.64 -4.79
N PHE A 43 -3.90 -7.56 -4.14
CA PHE A 43 -3.57 -6.31 -4.82
C PHE A 43 -2.56 -6.49 -5.96
N ASN A 44 -1.45 -7.21 -5.68
CA ASN A 44 -0.43 -7.45 -6.70
C ASN A 44 -0.96 -8.32 -7.86
N LYS A 45 -1.74 -9.35 -7.55
CA LYS A 45 -2.30 -10.25 -8.56
C LYS A 45 -3.33 -9.54 -9.44
N THR A 46 -4.18 -8.70 -8.86
CA THR A 46 -5.34 -8.13 -9.55
C THR A 46 -5.01 -6.82 -10.27
N PHE A 47 -4.19 -5.94 -9.68
CA PHE A 47 -3.97 -4.60 -10.25
C PHE A 47 -2.58 -4.39 -10.84
N ILE A 48 -1.57 -5.08 -10.30
CA ILE A 48 -0.18 -4.86 -10.72
C ILE A 48 0.22 -5.82 -11.82
N LYS A 49 -0.13 -7.11 -11.68
CA LYS A 49 0.21 -8.13 -12.67
C LYS A 49 -0.39 -7.82 -14.05
N ASP A 50 -1.62 -7.33 -14.05
CA ASP A 50 -2.40 -7.04 -15.26
C ASP A 50 -2.26 -5.56 -15.68
N ASP A 51 -1.24 -4.86 -15.15
CA ASP A 51 -0.86 -3.47 -15.49
C ASP A 51 -2.00 -2.42 -15.36
N LEU A 52 -3.05 -2.71 -14.57
CA LEU A 52 -4.12 -1.75 -14.24
C LEU A 52 -3.60 -0.59 -13.39
N LEU A 53 -2.56 -0.83 -12.61
CA LEU A 53 -1.84 0.18 -11.85
C LEU A 53 -0.32 0.02 -12.09
N PRO A 54 0.44 1.13 -12.14
CA PRO A 54 1.89 1.10 -12.29
C PRO A 54 2.60 0.16 -11.31
N ARG A 55 3.55 -0.64 -11.84
CA ARG A 55 4.31 -1.64 -11.07
C ARG A 55 5.03 -1.08 -9.83
N LYS A 56 5.38 0.22 -9.83
CA LYS A 56 5.95 0.91 -8.67
C LYS A 56 5.07 0.77 -7.41
N TYR A 57 3.75 0.70 -7.57
CA TYR A 57 2.82 0.61 -6.43
C TYR A 57 2.87 -0.76 -5.76
N GLY A 58 3.11 -1.84 -6.52
CA GLY A 58 3.38 -3.17 -5.93
C GLY A 58 4.62 -3.16 -5.04
N LYS A 59 5.68 -2.48 -5.48
CA LYS A 59 6.93 -2.29 -4.70
C LYS A 59 6.69 -1.45 -3.45
N ILE A 60 6.03 -0.28 -3.57
CA ILE A 60 5.72 0.60 -2.44
C ILE A 60 4.91 -0.14 -1.36
N ALA A 61 3.85 -0.87 -1.77
CA ALA A 61 3.03 -1.63 -0.84
C ALA A 61 3.87 -2.68 -0.12
N ARG A 62 4.61 -3.51 -0.88
CA ARG A 62 5.46 -4.56 -0.31
C ARG A 62 6.47 -4.02 0.69
N GLU A 63 7.19 -2.96 0.35
CA GLU A 63 8.18 -2.34 1.24
C GLU A 63 7.53 -1.85 2.55
N ALA A 64 6.34 -1.24 2.48
CA ALA A 64 5.62 -0.81 3.67
C ALA A 64 5.23 -2.00 4.57
N PHE A 65 4.77 -3.12 4.00
CA PHE A 65 4.47 -4.34 4.75
C PHE A 65 5.71 -4.96 5.40
N GLU A 66 6.83 -5.03 4.67
CA GLU A 66 8.09 -5.56 5.21
C GLU A 66 8.60 -4.71 6.37
N VAL A 67 8.56 -3.38 6.23
CA VAL A 67 8.94 -2.45 7.30
C VAL A 67 8.05 -2.63 8.54
N ARG A 68 6.73 -2.83 8.36
CA ARG A 68 5.82 -3.10 9.48
C ARG A 68 6.14 -4.42 10.19
N GLN A 69 6.46 -5.48 9.46
CA GLN A 69 6.78 -6.78 10.06
C GLN A 69 8.11 -6.73 10.84
N LYS A 70 9.11 -6.03 10.30
CA LYS A 70 10.42 -5.89 10.96
C LYS A 70 10.39 -4.96 12.18
N GLY A 71 9.41 -4.06 12.25
CA GLY A 71 9.26 -3.11 13.35
C GLY A 71 9.03 -3.73 14.74
N ASP A 72 8.58 -4.99 14.81
CA ASP A 72 8.32 -5.70 16.07
C ASP A 72 9.55 -6.49 16.60
N TYR A 73 10.63 -6.63 15.82
CA TYR A 73 11.81 -7.44 16.19
C TYR A 73 13.18 -6.75 16.01
N ASP A 74 13.30 -5.72 15.17
CA ASP A 74 14.60 -5.09 14.90
C ASP A 74 14.73 -3.70 15.54
N THR A 75 15.43 -3.67 16.67
CA THR A 75 16.06 -2.47 17.21
C THR A 75 17.04 -1.81 16.22
N TYR A 76 17.45 -2.50 15.15
CA TYR A 76 18.47 -2.07 14.19
C TYR A 76 18.01 -1.23 12.99
N ILE A 77 16.70 -1.07 12.72
CA ILE A 77 16.27 -0.20 11.61
C ILE A 77 16.26 1.26 12.07
N GLU A 78 17.35 1.96 11.79
CA GLU A 78 17.41 3.42 11.81
C GLU A 78 16.88 3.96 10.48
N PHE A 79 15.92 4.88 10.56
CA PHE A 79 15.42 5.60 9.39
C PHE A 79 16.07 6.98 9.37
N SER A 80 16.65 7.36 8.24
CA SER A 80 17.06 8.75 8.04
C SER A 80 15.83 9.64 7.78
N LYS A 81 15.97 10.94 7.99
CA LYS A 81 14.92 11.92 7.67
C LYS A 81 14.51 11.83 6.20
N ASP A 82 15.49 11.70 5.31
CA ASP A 82 15.26 11.64 3.86
C ASP A 82 14.51 10.36 3.46
N ASP A 83 14.84 9.22 4.07
CA ASP A 83 14.09 7.97 3.85
C ASP A 83 12.61 8.13 4.24
N VAL A 84 12.34 8.77 5.37
CA VAL A 84 10.97 8.96 5.86
C VAL A 84 10.21 9.94 4.97
N ILE A 85 10.86 11.02 4.51
CA ILE A 85 10.27 11.96 3.55
C ILE A 85 9.96 11.25 2.24
N GLN A 86 10.89 10.48 1.69
CA GLN A 86 10.67 9.73 0.47
C GLN A 86 9.49 8.77 0.61
N LYS A 87 9.44 8.01 1.71
CA LYS A 87 8.33 7.10 2.01
C LYS A 87 7.00 7.83 2.18
N TYR A 88 7.02 9.03 2.77
CA TYR A 88 5.85 9.89 2.92
C TYR A 88 5.32 10.36 1.56
N GLU A 89 6.19 10.84 0.67
CA GLU A 89 5.81 11.23 -0.68
C GLU A 89 5.26 10.05 -1.50
N GLN A 90 5.91 8.88 -1.41
CA GLN A 90 5.43 7.65 -2.04
C GLN A 90 4.04 7.25 -1.54
N MET A 91 3.77 7.39 -0.23
CA MET A 91 2.48 7.09 0.34
C MET A 91 1.40 8.07 -0.11
N LYS A 92 1.70 9.38 -0.21
CA LYS A 92 0.75 10.36 -0.77
C LYS A 92 0.40 10.04 -2.23
N ASP A 93 1.41 9.78 -3.07
CA ASP A 93 1.22 9.40 -4.47
C ASP A 93 0.39 8.11 -4.59
N PHE A 94 0.70 7.10 -3.79
CA PHE A 94 -0.04 5.85 -3.73
C PHE A 94 -1.52 6.08 -3.37
N VAL A 95 -1.78 6.77 -2.24
CA VAL A 95 -3.14 7.00 -1.74
C VAL A 95 -3.95 7.79 -2.76
N GLY A 96 -3.40 8.89 -3.30
CA GLY A 96 -4.10 9.71 -4.30
C GLY A 96 -4.42 8.93 -5.59
N THR A 97 -3.50 8.05 -6.02
CA THR A 97 -3.74 7.20 -7.19
C THR A 97 -4.84 6.16 -6.95
N ILE A 98 -4.82 5.49 -5.79
CA ILE A 98 -5.87 4.52 -5.43
C ILE A 98 -7.22 5.21 -5.29
N GLU A 99 -7.27 6.39 -4.67
CA GLU A 99 -8.47 7.20 -4.55
C GLU A 99 -9.06 7.53 -5.92
N GLN A 100 -8.25 8.07 -6.84
CA GLN A 100 -8.66 8.35 -8.21
C GLN A 100 -9.17 7.11 -8.93
N PHE A 101 -8.47 5.97 -8.77
CA PHE A 101 -8.86 4.70 -9.39
C PHE A 101 -10.21 4.17 -8.86
N ILE A 102 -10.52 4.39 -7.58
CA ILE A 102 -11.81 4.02 -6.98
C ILE A 102 -12.95 4.86 -7.54
N PHE A 103 -12.71 6.16 -7.76
CA PHE A 103 -13.73 7.12 -8.20
C PHE A 103 -13.88 7.23 -9.72
N SER A 104 -12.90 6.80 -10.52
CA SER A 104 -12.97 6.87 -11.98
C SER A 104 -13.92 5.87 -12.64
N GLY A 105 -14.61 5.04 -11.85
CA GLY A 105 -15.60 4.07 -12.36
C GLY A 105 -14.99 2.89 -13.11
N ASN A 106 -13.69 2.63 -12.94
CA ASN A 106 -13.00 1.50 -13.57
C ASN A 106 -13.70 0.19 -13.18
N ILE A 107 -14.06 -0.62 -14.17
CA ILE A 107 -14.59 -1.96 -13.95
C ILE A 107 -13.39 -2.91 -13.97
N VAL A 108 -13.08 -3.48 -12.81
CA VAL A 108 -12.09 -4.55 -12.68
C VAL A 108 -12.86 -5.86 -12.50
N PRO A 109 -12.60 -6.86 -13.35
CA PRO A 109 -13.25 -8.17 -13.24
C PRO A 109 -13.00 -8.75 -11.85
N LYS A 110 -14.05 -9.25 -11.21
CA LYS A 110 -13.96 -9.88 -9.89
C LYS A 110 -13.16 -11.17 -9.97
N TYR A 111 -13.25 -11.85 -11.11
CA TYR A 111 -12.49 -13.06 -11.40
C TYR A 111 -11.81 -13.01 -12.77
N PRO A 112 -10.64 -13.65 -12.93
CA PRO A 112 -9.91 -13.66 -14.21
C PRO A 112 -10.72 -14.19 -15.41
N TRP A 113 -11.72 -15.04 -15.18
CA TRP A 113 -12.54 -15.65 -16.25
C TRP A 113 -13.75 -14.79 -16.67
N GLU A 114 -14.00 -13.64 -16.06
CA GLU A 114 -15.12 -12.75 -16.41
C GLU A 114 -14.81 -11.82 -17.61
N THR A 115 -13.64 -11.97 -18.24
CA THR A 115 -13.20 -11.16 -19.40
C THR A 115 -13.20 -11.91 -20.73
N LEU A 116 -13.71 -13.15 -20.72
CA LEU A 116 -13.94 -14.00 -21.91
C LEU A 116 -15.39 -13.88 -22.37
#